data_AF-A0A2H5C2D8-F1
#
_entry.id   AF-A0A2H5C2D8-F1
#
_cell.length_a   1.000
_cell.length_b   1.000
_cell.length_c   1.000
_cell.angle_alpha   90.00
_cell.angle_beta   90.00
_cell.angle_gamma   90.00
#
_symmetry.space_group_name_H-M   'P 1'
#
loop_
_entity.id
_entity.type
_entity.pdbx_description
1 polymer ?
#
loop_
_entity_poly.entity_id
_entity_poly.type
_entity_poly.pdbx_seq_one_letter_code
_entity_poly.pdbx_strand_id
1 'polypeptide(L)' 'MELAAGYYGATNRYGTISLACAASQAGLTWEGQAHSAIADARMTAGVVNAIAAYHLELLQEQAQLKI' A
#
# COMPACT_ATOMS: atom_id res chain seq x y z
N MET A 1 6.32 -3.52 -5.25
CA MET A 1 6.58 -2.60 -4.12
C MET A 1 6.95 -1.18 -4.53
N GLU A 2 7.30 -0.91 -5.79
CA GLU A 2 7.62 0.45 -6.27
C GLU A 2 6.48 1.46 -6.06
N LEU A 3 5.24 1.11 -6.42
CA LEU A 3 4.05 1.94 -6.16
C LEU A 3 3.94 2.37 -4.69
N ALA A 4 4.12 1.42 -3.77
CA ALA A 4 4.08 1.68 -2.34
C ALA A 4 5.23 2.57 -1.86
N ALA A 5 6.43 2.47 -2.48
CA ALA A 5 7.53 3.38 -2.17
C ALA A 5 7.21 4.81 -2.63
N GLY A 6 6.56 4.96 -3.79
CA GLY A 6 6.09 6.27 -4.26
C GLY A 6 4.99 6.87 -3.39
N TYR A 7 4.11 6.03 -2.84
CA TYR A 7 2.98 6.48 -2.02
C TYR A 7 3.32 6.69 -0.53
N TYR A 8 3.92 5.69 0.13
CA TYR A 8 4.25 5.73 1.57
C TYR A 8 5.66 6.24 1.87
N GLY A 9 6.50 6.40 0.83
CA GLY A 9 7.92 6.75 0.97
C GLY A 9 8.83 5.53 1.03
N ALA A 10 10.04 5.67 0.49
CA ALA A 10 11.08 4.66 0.60
C ALA A 10 11.60 4.53 2.05
N THR A 11 11.95 3.31 2.47
CA THR A 11 12.47 3.03 3.82
C THR A 11 13.94 2.61 3.83
N ASN A 12 14.61 2.67 2.68
CA ASN A 12 16.04 2.43 2.57
C ASN A 12 16.71 3.39 1.57
N ARG A 13 18.05 3.45 1.61
CA ARG A 13 18.86 4.32 0.75
C ARG A 13 18.76 4.01 -0.75
N TYR A 14 18.13 2.90 -1.12
CA TYR A 14 17.97 2.47 -2.51
C TYR A 14 16.62 2.90 -3.10
N GLY A 15 15.81 3.66 -2.36
CA GLY A 15 14.52 4.16 -2.85
C GLY A 15 13.41 3.10 -2.85
N THR A 16 13.57 2.01 -2.11
CA THR A 16 12.56 0.94 -2.03
C THR A 16 11.94 0.85 -0.64
N ILE A 17 10.78 0.18 -0.56
CA ILE A 17 10.10 -0.17 0.68
C ILE A 17 9.89 -1.69 0.74
N SER A 18 10.05 -2.28 1.92
CA SER A 18 9.74 -3.70 2.13
C SER A 18 8.23 -3.94 2.18
N LEU A 19 7.79 -5.17 1.88
CA LEU A 19 6.38 -5.53 1.99
C LEU A 19 5.85 -5.35 3.42
N ALA A 20 6.65 -5.71 4.44
CA ALA A 20 6.28 -5.53 5.84
C ALA A 20 6.10 -4.06 6.24
N CYS A 21 7.01 -3.18 5.81
CA CYS A 21 6.88 -1.74 6.08
C CYS A 21 5.65 -1.15 5.38
N ALA A 22 5.41 -1.52 4.12
CA ALA A 22 4.23 -1.03 3.39
C ALA A 22 2.91 -1.53 4.01
N ALA A 23 2.85 -2.80 4.43
CA ALA A 23 1.70 -3.36 5.15
C ALA A 23 1.44 -2.61 6.46
N SER A 24 2.50 -2.32 7.23
CA SER A 24 2.39 -1.53 8.47
C SER A 24 1.87 -0.12 8.19
N GLN A 25 2.36 0.56 7.15
CA GLN A 25 1.89 1.90 6.77
C GLN A 25 0.44 1.89 6.25
N ALA A 26 0.02 0.79 5.62
CA ALA A 26 -1.35 0.56 5.19
C ALA A 26 -2.29 0.13 6.33
N GLY A 27 -1.79 -0.04 7.57
CA GLY A 27 -2.59 -0.52 8.71
C GLY A 27 -3.05 -1.98 8.58
N LEU A 28 -2.40 -2.77 7.74
CA LEU A 28 -2.78 -4.17 7.46
C LEU A 28 -2.13 -5.12 8.47
N THR A 29 -2.90 -6.10 8.92
CA THR A 29 -2.38 -7.18 9.77
C THR A 29 -1.96 -8.36 8.90
N TRP A 30 -0.80 -8.94 9.19
CA TRP A 30 -0.26 -10.06 8.43
C TRP A 30 -0.98 -11.37 8.74
N GLU A 31 -1.56 -11.98 7.71
CA GLU A 31 -2.20 -13.29 7.82
C GLU A 31 -1.35 -14.38 7.16
N GLY A 32 -1.12 -15.47 7.89
CA GLY A 32 -0.32 -16.60 7.44
C GLY A 32 1.19 -16.41 7.63
N GLN A 33 1.97 -17.34 7.08
CA GLN A 33 3.42 -17.34 7.23
C GLN A 33 4.06 -16.38 6.22
N ALA A 34 4.82 -15.38 6.70
CA ALA A 34 5.66 -14.56 5.85
C ALA A 34 6.65 -15.43 5.06
N HIS A 35 6.95 -15.05 3.81
CA HIS A 35 7.72 -15.84 2.84
C HIS A 35 6.98 -17.03 2.23
N SER A 36 5.70 -17.21 2.55
CA SER A 36 4.81 -18.03 1.75
C SER A 36 4.32 -17.22 0.55
N ALA A 37 4.48 -17.76 -0.66
CA ALA A 37 4.09 -17.07 -1.89
C ALA A 37 2.62 -16.58 -1.86
N ILE A 38 1.71 -17.38 -1.30
CA ILE A 38 0.29 -17.00 -1.20
C ILE A 38 0.06 -15.89 -0.17
N ALA A 39 0.75 -15.93 0.98
CA ALA A 39 0.62 -14.91 2.01
C ALA A 39 1.19 -13.58 1.54
N ASP A 40 2.38 -13.61 0.94
CA ASP A 40 3.05 -12.42 0.39
C ASP A 40 2.25 -11.80 -0.77
N ALA A 41 1.66 -12.63 -1.64
CA ALA A 41 0.80 -12.15 -2.72
C ALA A 41 -0.48 -11.49 -2.19
N ARG A 42 -1.14 -12.11 -1.21
CA ARG A 42 -2.33 -11.52 -0.54
C ARG A 42 -2.00 -10.20 0.14
N MET A 43 -0.89 -10.15 0.86
CA MET A 43 -0.45 -8.93 1.51
C MET A 43 -0.14 -7.82 0.50
N THR A 44 0.54 -8.16 -0.60
CA THR A 44 0.81 -7.22 -1.68
C THR A 44 -0.48 -6.67 -2.29
N ALA A 45 -1.47 -7.53 -2.55
CA ALA A 45 -2.77 -7.12 -3.05
C ALA A 45 -3.51 -6.21 -2.06
N GLY A 46 -3.43 -6.50 -0.76
CA GLY A 46 -3.99 -5.65 0.30
C GLY A 46 -3.39 -4.24 0.29
N VAL A 47 -2.06 -4.14 0.20
CA VAL A 47 -1.37 -2.83 0.13
C VAL A 47 -1.80 -2.04 -1.10
N VAL A 48 -1.85 -2.68 -2.27
CA VAL A 48 -2.29 -2.00 -3.52
C VAL A 48 -3.75 -1.54 -3.40
N ASN A 49 -4.62 -2.36 -2.81
CA ASN A 49 -6.02 -2.01 -2.61
C ASN A 49 -6.18 -0.81 -1.67
N ALA A 50 -5.40 -0.74 -0.59
CA ALA A 50 -5.44 0.42 0.34
C ALA A 50 -5.05 1.73 -0.37
N ILE A 51 -4.02 1.70 -1.22
CA ILE A 51 -3.60 2.85 -2.02
C ILE A 51 -4.71 3.25 -3.01
N ALA A 52 -5.30 2.27 -3.70
CA ALA A 52 -6.36 2.52 -4.67
C ALA A 52 -7.63 3.10 -4.03
N ALA A 53 -8.00 2.61 -2.84
CA ALA A 53 -9.16 3.09 -2.10
C ALA A 53 -9.00 4.58 -1.73
N TYR A 54 -7.84 4.98 -1.19
CA TYR A 54 -7.59 6.38 -0.88
C TYR A 54 -7.55 7.27 -2.13
N HIS A 55 -7.02 6.77 -3.25
CA HIS A 55 -7.07 7.51 -4.51
C HIS A 55 -8.52 7.77 -4.96
N LEU A 56 -9.41 6.78 -4.81
CA LEU A 56 -10.82 6.92 -5.12
C LEU A 56 -11.51 7.95 -4.21
N GLU A 57 -11.22 7.93 -2.91
CA GLU A 57 -11.73 8.93 -1.95
C GLU A 57 -11.31 10.34 -2.37
N LEU A 58 -10.04 10.55 -2.70
CA LEU A 58 -9.52 11.83 -3.18
C LEU A 58 -10.19 12.31 -4.47
N LEU A 59 -10.56 11.40 -5.38
CA LEU A 59 -11.29 11.76 -6.60
C LEU A 59 -12.72 12.21 -6.28
N GLN A 60 -13.37 11.57 -5.31
CA GLN A 60 -14.70 11.94 -4.85
C GLN A 60 -14.69 13.31 -4.17
N GLU A 61 -13.71 13.56 -3.28
CA GLU A 61 -13.52 14.86 -2.64
C GLU A 61 -13.27 15.97 -3.67
N GLN A 62 -12.40 15.73 -4.65
CA GLN A 62 -12.16 16.70 -5.73
C GLN A 62 -13.41 17.01 -6.55
N ALA A 63 -14.28 16.01 -6.79
CA ALA A 63 -15.54 16.23 -7.50
C ALA A 63 -16.51 17.08 -6.67
N GLN A 64 -16.52 16.91 -5.34
CA GLN A 64 -17.34 17.72 -4.42
C GLN A 64 -16.84 19.16 -4.27
N LEU A 65 -15.53 19.38 -4.37
CA LEU A 65 -14.91 20.71 -4.24
C LEU A 65 -14.97 21.57 -5.51
N LYS A 66 -15.21 20.96 -6.67
CA LYS A 66 -15.43 21.69 -7.93
C LYS A 66 -16.86 22.27 -7.94
N ILE A 67 -16.98 23.50 -7.45
CA ILE A 67 -18.15 24.39 -7.65
C ILE A 67 -18.23 24.81 -9.12
#